data_AF-A0A2L0CXC9-F1
#
_entry.id   AF-A0A2L0CXC9-F1
#
_cell.length_a   1.000
_cell.length_b   1.000
_cell.length_c   1.000
_cell.angle_alpha   90.00
_cell.angle_beta   90.00
_cell.angle_gamma   90.00
#
_symmetry.space_group_name_H-M   'P 1'
#
loop_
_entity.id
_entity.type
_entity.pdbx_description
1 polymer ?
#
loop_
_entity_poly.entity_id
_entity_poly.type
_entity_poly.pdbx_seq_one_letter_code
_entity_poly.pdbx_strand_id
1 'polypeptide(L)'
;HPERPIVFLSACYFLVSVGYLIRVGVGHEEVACDANVIKYTSTGPSLCTTVFLLVYFFGMASSIWWVVLSLTWFLAAGLKWGNEAIASYAQYFHIAAWLIPTFQTLAVLLSGAVDGDPVSGICYVGNMNMDNLRTFVLGPLIIYLILGTSFLLAGFVSLFRIRNVIKKQGGAGAGSKADKLEKLMIRIGIFSVLYTVPATIVIGCHLYENTFHEEWMKSLACTCPANVISMKERPLYSVLMLKYFMALAVGITSGVWIW
;
A
#
# COMPACT_ATOMS: atom_id res chain seq x y z
N HIS A 1 16.73 4.24 15.10
CA HIS A 1 16.75 4.41 13.62
C HIS A 1 15.91 3.38 12.86
N PRO A 2 15.94 2.07 13.15
CA PRO A 2 15.13 1.09 12.40
C PRO A 2 13.61 1.27 12.61
N GLU A 3 13.17 1.97 13.66
CA GLU A 3 11.75 2.33 13.84
C GLU A 3 11.30 3.58 13.04
N ARG A 4 12.23 4.39 12.51
CA ARG A 4 11.87 5.64 11.81
C ARG A 4 10.95 5.44 10.59
N PRO A 5 11.11 4.39 9.75
CA PRO A 5 10.18 4.12 8.65
C PRO A 5 8.72 3.98 9.10
N ILE A 6 8.46 3.50 10.33
CA ILE A 6 7.10 3.34 10.87
C ILE A 6 6.43 4.70 11.03
N VAL A 7 7.17 5.73 11.47
CA VAL A 7 6.65 7.09 11.62
C VAL A 7 6.20 7.67 10.27
N PHE A 8 7.01 7.49 9.22
CA PHE A 8 6.66 7.95 7.88
C PHE A 8 5.50 7.16 7.28
N LEU A 9 5.43 5.86 7.55
CA LEU A 9 4.31 5.01 7.16
C LEU A 9 3.01 5.49 7.81
N SER A 10 3.01 5.76 9.12
CA SER A 10 1.85 6.33 9.82
C SER A 10 1.45 7.70 9.24
N ALA A 11 2.42 8.57 8.94
CA ALA A 11 2.15 9.87 8.33
C ALA A 11 1.52 9.73 6.93
N CYS A 12 1.98 8.76 6.13
CA CYS A 12 1.37 8.47 4.83
C CYS A 12 -0.09 8.02 4.99
N TYR A 13 -0.38 7.06 5.88
CA TYR A 13 -1.76 6.61 6.11
C TYR A 13 -2.68 7.68 6.69
N PHE A 14 -2.14 8.61 7.48
CA PHE A 14 -2.88 9.78 7.92
C PHE A 14 -3.34 10.63 6.72
N LEU A 15 -2.43 10.92 5.79
CA LEU A 15 -2.76 11.71 4.59
C LEU A 15 -3.68 10.98 3.61
N VAL A 16 -3.51 9.66 3.46
CA VAL A 16 -4.47 8.81 2.73
C VAL A 16 -5.86 8.92 3.36
N SER A 17 -5.96 8.86 4.69
CA SER A 17 -7.23 9.01 5.41
C SER A 17 -7.85 10.39 5.20
N VAL A 18 -7.05 11.46 5.20
CA VAL A 18 -7.53 12.81 4.85
C VAL A 18 -8.11 12.83 3.44
N GLY A 19 -7.47 12.18 2.46
CA GLY A 19 -8.00 12.02 1.11
C GLY A 19 -9.39 11.39 1.07
N TYR A 20 -9.61 10.31 1.82
CA TYR A 20 -10.94 9.68 1.96
C TYR A 20 -11.95 10.55 2.72
N LEU A 21 -11.52 11.42 3.63
CA LEU A 21 -12.42 12.29 4.41
C LEU A 21 -12.88 13.53 3.63
N ILE A 22 -12.14 13.98 2.62
CA ILE A 22 -12.52 15.14 1.80
C ILE A 22 -13.90 14.93 1.16
N ARG A 23 -14.19 13.73 0.63
CA ARG A 23 -15.52 13.43 0.06
C ARG A 23 -16.65 13.55 1.08
N VAL A 24 -16.36 13.31 2.36
CA VAL A 24 -17.38 13.36 3.44
C VAL A 24 -17.73 14.81 3.77
N GLY A 25 -16.75 15.72 3.69
CA GLY A 25 -16.97 17.15 3.94
C GLY A 25 -17.57 17.90 2.75
N VAL A 26 -17.14 17.59 1.53
CA VAL A 26 -17.53 18.35 0.31
C VAL A 26 -18.64 17.66 -0.48
N GLY A 27 -18.81 16.35 -0.33
CA GLY A 27 -19.73 15.54 -1.13
C GLY A 27 -19.00 14.77 -2.24
N HIS A 28 -19.54 13.61 -2.62
CA HIS A 28 -18.93 12.77 -3.67
C HIS A 28 -19.11 13.37 -5.07
N GLU A 29 -20.18 14.16 -5.30
CA GLU A 29 -20.49 14.77 -6.59
C GLU A 29 -19.39 15.77 -7.00
N GLU A 30 -19.00 16.66 -6.09
CA GLU A 30 -17.95 17.66 -6.31
C GLU A 30 -16.55 17.05 -6.49
N VAL A 31 -16.32 15.87 -5.93
CA VAL A 31 -15.01 15.20 -5.99
C VAL A 31 -14.87 14.32 -7.22
N ALA A 32 -15.85 13.47 -7.51
CA ALA A 32 -15.72 12.36 -8.46
C ALA A 32 -16.66 12.45 -9.67
N CYS A 33 -17.58 13.42 -9.72
CA CYS A 33 -18.51 13.59 -10.83
C CYS A 33 -18.21 14.87 -11.65
N ASP A 34 -18.62 14.83 -12.91
CA ASP A 34 -18.81 15.99 -13.78
C ASP A 34 -20.31 16.10 -14.07
N ALA A 35 -21.00 16.93 -13.29
CA ALA A 35 -22.46 16.96 -13.21
C ALA A 35 -23.06 15.56 -12.91
N ASN A 36 -23.75 14.96 -13.89
CA ASN A 36 -24.45 13.68 -13.72
C ASN A 36 -23.62 12.46 -14.15
N VAL A 37 -22.38 12.65 -14.60
CA VAL A 37 -21.50 11.56 -15.06
C VAL A 37 -20.26 11.46 -14.20
N ILE A 38 -19.68 10.26 -14.10
CA ILE A 38 -18.41 10.07 -13.39
C ILE A 38 -17.29 10.77 -14.17
N LYS A 39 -16.32 11.32 -13.46
CA LYS A 39 -15.16 11.96 -14.08
C LYS A 39 -14.24 10.90 -14.72
N TYR A 40 -14.19 10.85 -16.04
CA TYR A 40 -13.35 9.87 -16.77
C TYR A 40 -11.89 10.31 -16.93
N THR A 41 -11.61 11.60 -16.88
CA THR A 41 -10.27 12.16 -17.02
C THR A 41 -10.22 13.48 -16.28
N SER A 42 -9.24 13.62 -15.37
CA SER A 42 -8.95 14.89 -14.70
C SER A 42 -7.60 15.42 -15.18
N THR A 43 -7.62 16.44 -16.03
CA THR A 43 -6.41 17.15 -16.47
C THR A 43 -6.31 18.49 -15.73
N GLY A 44 -5.29 18.64 -14.88
CA GLY A 44 -5.00 19.88 -14.16
C GLY A 44 -5.48 19.94 -12.71
N PRO A 45 -5.34 21.11 -12.05
CA PRO A 45 -5.67 21.29 -10.64
C PRO A 45 -7.19 21.22 -10.41
N SER A 46 -7.64 20.29 -9.57
CA SER A 46 -9.05 20.16 -9.17
C SER A 46 -9.14 19.41 -7.83
N LEU A 47 -10.31 19.41 -7.18
CA LEU A 47 -10.53 18.63 -5.96
C LEU A 47 -10.28 17.13 -6.19
N CYS A 48 -10.72 16.60 -7.33
CA CYS A 48 -10.40 15.27 -7.80
C CYS A 48 -8.88 15.00 -7.81
N THR A 49 -8.10 15.90 -8.42
CA THR A 49 -6.63 15.77 -8.51
C THR A 49 -6.00 15.84 -7.10
N THR A 50 -6.49 16.71 -6.21
CA THR A 50 -6.02 16.78 -4.82
C THR A 50 -6.28 15.48 -4.05
N VAL A 51 -7.47 14.91 -4.17
CA VAL A 51 -7.81 13.62 -3.53
C VAL A 51 -6.97 12.49 -4.11
N PHE A 52 -6.81 12.45 -5.44
CA PHE A 52 -5.89 11.51 -6.10
C PHE A 52 -4.47 11.63 -5.54
N LEU A 53 -3.92 12.83 -5.41
CA LEU A 53 -2.59 13.05 -4.84
C LEU A 53 -2.51 12.53 -3.39
N LEU A 54 -3.50 12.84 -2.56
CA LEU A 54 -3.52 12.38 -1.16
C LEU A 54 -3.59 10.86 -1.02
N VAL A 55 -4.34 10.17 -1.89
CA VAL A 55 -4.53 8.73 -1.79
C VAL A 55 -3.43 7.96 -2.52
N TYR A 56 -3.12 8.32 -3.76
CA TYR A 56 -2.16 7.60 -4.60
C TYR A 56 -0.70 7.85 -4.19
N PHE A 57 -0.27 9.11 -4.08
CA PHE A 57 1.13 9.41 -3.76
C PHE A 57 1.51 8.85 -2.39
N PHE A 58 0.69 9.11 -1.37
CA PHE A 58 0.98 8.63 -0.02
C PHE A 58 0.76 7.12 0.13
N GLY A 59 -0.16 6.50 -0.61
CA GLY A 59 -0.30 5.04 -0.65
C GLY A 59 0.90 4.33 -1.31
N MET A 60 1.46 4.91 -2.38
CA MET A 60 2.70 4.41 -2.99
C MET A 60 3.91 4.65 -2.08
N ALA A 61 4.01 5.83 -1.47
CA ALA A 61 5.06 6.14 -0.50
C ALA A 61 5.02 5.21 0.71
N SER A 62 3.84 4.89 1.26
CA SER A 62 3.71 3.96 2.39
C SER A 62 4.22 2.56 2.04
N SER A 63 3.94 2.10 0.81
CA SER A 63 4.42 0.81 0.31
C SER A 63 5.94 0.76 0.21
N ILE A 64 6.58 1.84 -0.23
CA ILE A 64 8.05 1.92 -0.27
C ILE A 64 8.63 2.03 1.14
N TRP A 65 8.00 2.79 2.03
CA TRP A 65 8.41 2.83 3.44
C TRP A 65 8.34 1.46 4.11
N TRP A 66 7.38 0.62 3.75
CA TRP A 66 7.34 -0.78 4.19
C TRP A 66 8.48 -1.62 3.60
N VAL A 67 8.86 -1.42 2.33
CA VAL A 67 10.05 -2.08 1.75
C VAL A 67 11.31 -1.65 2.49
N VAL A 68 11.47 -0.35 2.78
CA VAL A 68 12.58 0.19 3.57
C VAL A 68 12.59 -0.40 4.99
N LEU A 69 11.43 -0.52 5.63
CA LEU A 69 11.30 -1.17 6.93
C LEU A 69 11.78 -2.62 6.88
N SER A 70 11.34 -3.38 5.87
CA SER A 70 11.72 -4.78 5.66
C SER A 70 13.22 -4.93 5.40
N LEU A 71 13.80 -4.04 4.58
CA LEU A 71 15.24 -3.98 4.32
C LEU A 71 16.04 -3.66 5.58
N THR A 72 15.69 -2.60 6.30
CA THR A 72 16.41 -2.19 7.52
C THR A 72 16.30 -3.25 8.62
N TRP A 73 15.16 -3.94 8.69
CA TRP A 73 14.99 -5.11 9.54
C TRP A 73 15.93 -6.26 9.13
N PHE A 74 16.02 -6.59 7.84
CA PHE A 74 16.98 -7.59 7.35
C PHE A 74 18.43 -7.21 7.62
N LEU A 75 18.83 -5.95 7.40
CA LEU A 75 20.18 -5.47 7.67
C LEU A 75 20.54 -5.59 9.16
N ALA A 76 19.60 -5.25 10.04
CA ALA A 76 19.78 -5.41 11.48
C ALA A 76 19.83 -6.90 11.89
N ALA A 77 18.92 -7.72 11.36
CA ALA A 77 18.70 -9.12 11.75
C ALA A 77 19.71 -10.10 11.16
N GLY A 78 19.98 -9.98 9.86
CA GLY A 78 20.87 -10.87 9.14
C GLY A 78 22.31 -10.40 9.12
N LEU A 79 22.53 -9.11 8.87
CA LEU A 79 23.89 -8.55 8.73
C LEU A 79 24.43 -7.92 10.01
N LYS A 80 23.62 -7.91 11.09
CA LYS A 80 23.98 -7.34 12.40
C LYS A 80 24.43 -5.87 12.32
N TRP A 81 23.89 -5.11 11.36
CA TRP A 81 24.22 -3.70 11.24
C TRP A 81 23.78 -2.93 12.49
N GLY A 82 24.67 -2.10 13.01
CA GLY A 82 24.37 -1.19 14.10
C GLY A 82 23.46 -0.04 13.68
N ASN A 83 22.84 0.64 14.64
CA ASN A 83 21.97 1.79 14.38
C ASN A 83 22.67 2.92 13.63
N GLU A 84 23.96 3.15 13.90
CA GLU A 84 24.78 4.19 13.24
C GLU A 84 25.02 3.86 11.77
N ALA A 85 25.28 2.58 11.46
CA ALA A 85 25.44 2.12 10.08
C ALA A 85 24.14 2.27 9.27
N ILE A 86 22.98 2.00 9.87
CA ILE A 86 21.69 2.23 9.18
C ILE A 86 21.42 3.73 9.03
N ALA A 87 21.79 4.54 10.03
CA ALA A 87 21.58 5.98 10.02
C ALA A 87 22.38 6.69 8.92
N SER A 88 23.59 6.24 8.61
CA SER A 88 24.42 6.84 7.55
C SER A 88 23.80 6.68 6.15
N TYR A 89 22.99 5.65 5.93
CA TYR A 89 22.27 5.43 4.66
C TYR A 89 20.86 6.02 4.63
N ALA A 90 20.40 6.67 5.71
CA ALA A 90 19.02 7.15 5.81
C ALA A 90 18.64 8.12 4.67
N GLN A 91 19.58 8.95 4.23
CA GLN A 91 19.35 9.88 3.11
C GLN A 91 18.95 9.16 1.82
N TYR A 92 19.60 8.03 1.49
CA TYR A 92 19.24 7.24 0.31
C TYR A 92 17.84 6.64 0.43
N PHE A 93 17.46 6.16 1.61
CA PHE A 93 16.11 5.63 1.86
C PHE A 93 15.04 6.71 1.68
N HIS A 94 15.28 7.93 2.17
CA HIS A 94 14.38 9.06 1.99
C HIS A 94 14.24 9.45 0.51
N ILE A 95 15.36 9.55 -0.21
CA ILE A 95 15.35 9.89 -1.63
C ILE A 95 14.52 8.87 -2.41
N ALA A 96 14.74 7.57 -2.19
CA ALA A 96 13.98 6.52 -2.86
C ALA A 96 12.48 6.56 -2.49
N ALA A 97 12.16 6.68 -1.20
CA ALA A 97 10.78 6.66 -0.71
C ALA A 97 9.92 7.83 -1.18
N TRP A 98 10.53 8.97 -1.51
CA TRP A 98 9.79 10.14 -1.98
C TRP A 98 9.87 10.36 -3.50
N LEU A 99 11.02 10.09 -4.13
CA LEU A 99 11.15 10.30 -5.58
C LEU A 99 10.41 9.25 -6.40
N ILE A 100 10.43 7.98 -6.00
CA ILE A 100 9.76 6.92 -6.77
C ILE A 100 8.25 7.20 -6.87
N PRO A 101 7.50 7.48 -5.76
CA PRO A 101 6.09 7.84 -5.86
C PRO A 101 5.86 9.15 -6.61
N THR A 102 6.79 10.10 -6.54
CA THR A 102 6.72 11.36 -7.31
C THR A 102 6.72 11.06 -8.81
N PHE A 103 7.66 10.24 -9.29
CA PHE A 103 7.71 9.86 -10.71
C PHE A 103 6.49 9.06 -11.14
N GLN A 104 6.02 8.12 -10.31
CA GLN A 104 4.79 7.37 -10.58
C GLN A 104 3.57 8.30 -10.70
N THR A 105 3.42 9.23 -9.76
CA THR A 105 2.32 10.19 -9.73
C THR A 105 2.38 11.12 -10.95
N LEU A 106 3.57 11.60 -11.31
CA LEU A 106 3.77 12.41 -12.51
C LEU A 106 3.38 11.64 -13.78
N ALA A 107 3.77 10.36 -13.88
CA ALA A 107 3.41 9.51 -15.02
C ALA A 107 1.89 9.35 -15.17
N VAL A 108 1.17 9.18 -14.05
CA VAL A 108 -0.30 9.10 -14.03
C VAL A 108 -0.96 10.42 -14.45
N LEU A 109 -0.42 11.55 -13.98
CA LEU A 109 -0.96 12.87 -14.34
C LEU A 109 -0.74 13.19 -15.81
N LEU A 110 0.45 12.87 -16.34
CA LEU A 110 0.79 13.11 -17.76
C LEU A 110 -0.01 12.21 -18.70
N SER A 111 -0.41 11.02 -18.26
CA SER A 111 -1.27 10.12 -19.05
C SER A 111 -2.75 10.47 -18.97
N GLY A 112 -3.14 11.46 -18.15
CA GLY A 112 -4.56 11.80 -17.95
C GLY A 112 -5.38 10.66 -17.34
N ALA A 113 -4.73 9.71 -16.67
CA ALA A 113 -5.34 8.45 -16.22
C ALA A 113 -6.11 8.56 -14.88
N VAL A 114 -6.28 9.77 -14.35
CA VAL A 114 -7.02 10.02 -13.11
C VAL A 114 -8.51 10.06 -13.41
N ASP A 115 -9.25 9.13 -12.80
CA ASP A 115 -10.69 8.94 -12.94
C ASP A 115 -11.40 8.83 -11.59
N GLY A 116 -12.71 9.11 -11.60
CA GLY A 116 -13.59 8.98 -10.45
C GLY A 116 -13.95 7.52 -10.18
N ASP A 117 -13.98 7.15 -8.90
CA ASP A 117 -14.44 5.85 -8.43
C ASP A 117 -15.95 5.91 -8.14
N PRO A 118 -16.81 5.15 -8.86
CA PRO A 118 -18.26 5.13 -8.64
C PRO A 118 -18.69 4.63 -7.25
N VAL A 119 -17.86 3.79 -6.62
CA VAL A 119 -18.22 3.11 -5.36
C VAL A 119 -17.82 3.96 -4.18
N SER A 120 -16.59 4.48 -4.21
CA SER A 120 -16.05 5.26 -3.11
C SER A 120 -16.17 6.76 -3.29
N GLY A 121 -16.53 7.28 -4.47
CA GLY A 121 -16.74 8.72 -4.66
C GLY A 121 -15.46 9.55 -4.42
N ILE A 122 -14.29 8.96 -4.65
CA ILE A 122 -13.00 9.65 -4.70
C ILE A 122 -12.43 9.58 -6.11
N CYS A 123 -11.33 10.29 -6.36
CA CYS A 123 -10.55 10.08 -7.57
C CYS A 123 -9.32 9.22 -7.32
N TYR A 124 -9.08 8.29 -8.23
CA TYR A 124 -7.93 7.41 -8.23
C TYR A 124 -7.48 7.14 -9.68
N VAL A 125 -6.56 6.19 -9.89
CA VAL A 125 -6.15 5.79 -11.24
C VAL A 125 -6.63 4.38 -11.53
N GLY A 126 -7.15 4.18 -12.74
CA GLY A 126 -7.53 2.86 -13.24
C GLY A 126 -8.85 2.34 -12.68
N ASN A 127 -9.78 3.22 -12.31
CA ASN A 127 -11.13 2.78 -11.93
C ASN A 127 -11.93 2.34 -13.17
N MET A 128 -11.80 3.07 -14.28
CA MET A 128 -12.53 2.83 -15.54
C MET A 128 -11.67 2.21 -16.64
N ASN A 129 -10.34 2.26 -16.51
CA ASN A 129 -9.40 1.70 -17.47
C ASN A 129 -8.46 0.69 -16.80
N MET A 130 -8.61 -0.59 -17.14
CA MET A 130 -7.86 -1.69 -16.53
C MET A 130 -6.38 -1.72 -16.93
N ASP A 131 -6.01 -1.16 -18.08
CA ASP A 131 -4.59 -1.05 -18.46
C ASP A 131 -3.85 -0.03 -17.58
N ASN A 132 -4.53 1.06 -17.21
CA ASN A 132 -4.03 2.01 -16.22
C ASN A 132 -3.91 1.36 -14.83
N LEU A 133 -4.90 0.55 -14.43
CA LEU A 133 -4.85 -0.19 -13.17
C LEU A 133 -3.65 -1.15 -13.12
N ARG A 134 -3.45 -1.93 -14.19
CA ARG A 134 -2.32 -2.86 -14.32
C ARG A 134 -0.98 -2.15 -14.22
N THR A 135 -0.83 -1.06 -14.97
CA THR A 135 0.45 -0.36 -15.13
C THR A 135 0.82 0.48 -13.92
N PHE A 136 -0.13 1.26 -13.40
CA PHE A 136 0.16 2.27 -12.37
C PHE A 136 -0.12 1.79 -10.95
N VAL A 137 -0.88 0.70 -10.75
CA VAL A 137 -1.25 0.19 -9.42
C VAL A 137 -0.71 -1.22 -9.19
N LEU A 138 -1.19 -2.20 -9.96
CA LEU A 138 -0.83 -3.61 -9.74
C LEU A 138 0.66 -3.88 -9.93
N GLY A 139 1.25 -3.42 -11.04
CA GLY A 139 2.68 -3.63 -11.33
C GLY A 139 3.58 -3.16 -10.19
N PRO A 140 3.50 -1.88 -9.78
CA PRO A 140 4.28 -1.37 -8.65
C PRO A 140 4.02 -2.09 -7.34
N LEU A 141 2.75 -2.34 -6.97
CA LEU A 141 2.42 -3.03 -5.72
C LEU A 141 2.98 -4.45 -5.67
N ILE A 142 2.94 -5.19 -6.77
CA ILE A 142 3.54 -6.53 -6.88
C ILE A 142 5.05 -6.46 -6.72
N ILE A 143 5.72 -5.51 -7.40
CA ILE A 143 7.18 -5.31 -7.27
C ILE A 143 7.55 -5.02 -5.81
N TYR A 144 6.85 -4.08 -5.17
CA TYR A 144 7.09 -3.73 -3.77
C TYR A 144 6.88 -4.93 -2.87
N LEU A 145 5.77 -5.66 -3.03
CA LEU A 145 5.46 -6.86 -2.25
C LEU A 145 6.55 -7.93 -2.38
N ILE A 146 7.00 -8.24 -3.59
CA ILE A 146 8.07 -9.21 -3.84
C ILE A 146 9.37 -8.77 -3.16
N LEU A 147 9.76 -7.50 -3.33
CA LEU A 147 10.98 -6.97 -2.71
C LEU A 147 10.90 -7.03 -1.18
N GLY A 148 9.85 -6.50 -0.57
CA GLY A 148 9.71 -6.49 0.89
C GLY A 148 9.61 -7.91 1.48
N THR A 149 8.82 -8.80 0.88
CA THR A 149 8.72 -10.20 1.34
C THR A 149 10.05 -10.94 1.19
N SER A 150 10.84 -10.69 0.15
CA SER A 150 12.17 -11.29 -0.01
C SER A 150 13.12 -10.89 1.14
N PHE A 151 13.12 -9.62 1.55
CA PHE A 151 13.90 -9.15 2.70
C PHE A 151 13.40 -9.75 4.02
N LEU A 152 12.08 -9.84 4.21
CA LEU A 152 11.49 -10.48 5.40
C LEU A 152 11.86 -11.96 5.50
N LEU A 153 11.82 -12.70 4.39
CA LEU A 153 12.24 -14.11 4.38
C LEU A 153 13.74 -14.24 4.68
N ALA A 154 14.58 -13.43 4.05
CA ALA A 154 16.02 -13.43 4.29
C ALA A 154 16.37 -13.11 5.75
N GLY A 155 15.70 -12.13 6.36
CA GLY A 155 15.91 -11.79 7.77
C GLY A 155 15.42 -12.87 8.72
N PHE A 156 14.29 -13.52 8.41
CA PHE A 156 13.76 -14.61 9.24
C PHE A 156 14.67 -15.84 9.21
N VAL A 157 15.15 -16.23 8.03
CA VAL A 157 16.14 -17.30 7.85
C VAL A 157 17.43 -16.99 8.63
N SER A 158 17.90 -15.74 8.55
CA SER A 158 19.12 -15.32 9.24
C SER A 158 18.99 -15.35 10.77
N LEU A 159 17.85 -14.90 11.31
CA LEU A 159 17.55 -14.98 12.75
C LEU A 159 17.52 -16.41 13.24
N PHE A 160 16.87 -17.32 12.51
CA PHE A 160 16.84 -18.73 12.91
C PHE A 160 18.22 -19.37 12.88
N ARG A 161 19.05 -19.08 11.86
CA ARG A 161 20.41 -19.61 11.78
C ARG A 161 21.24 -19.18 13.00
N ILE A 162 21.15 -17.91 13.39
CA ILE A 162 21.86 -17.36 14.56
C ILE A 162 21.35 -18.01 15.85
N ARG A 163 20.03 -18.09 16.06
CA ARG A 163 19.45 -18.69 17.28
C ARG A 163 19.80 -20.17 17.41
N ASN A 164 19.84 -20.92 16.31
CA ASN A 164 20.18 -22.33 16.32
C ASN A 164 21.66 -22.57 16.68
N VAL A 165 22.57 -21.69 16.25
CA VAL A 165 24.01 -21.74 16.62
C VAL A 165 24.22 -21.35 18.08
N ILE A 166 23.56 -20.28 18.57
CA ILE A 166 23.68 -19.82 19.96
C ILE A 166 23.12 -20.86 20.94
N LYS A 167 21.97 -21.48 20.61
CA LYS A 167 21.37 -22.54 21.44
C LYS A 167 22.27 -23.78 21.54
N LYS A 168 23.11 -24.03 20.52
CA LYS A 168 24.13 -25.10 20.53
C LYS A 168 25.40 -24.72 21.31
N GLN A 169 25.68 -23.43 21.52
CA GLN A 169 26.92 -22.95 22.16
C GLN A 169 26.75 -22.52 23.64
N GLY A 170 25.57 -22.67 24.25
CA GLY A 170 25.40 -22.49 25.71
C GLY A 170 25.80 -21.11 26.25
N GLY A 171 25.74 -20.07 25.41
CA GLY A 171 26.33 -18.76 25.72
C GLY A 171 25.52 -17.92 26.72
N ALA A 172 25.78 -18.14 28.00
CA ALA A 172 25.49 -17.19 29.07
C ALA A 172 26.42 -15.96 28.96
N GLY A 173 25.90 -14.74 29.15
CA GLY A 173 26.74 -13.62 29.63
C GLY A 173 26.71 -12.25 28.93
N ALA A 174 25.80 -11.92 28.01
CA ALA A 174 25.70 -10.56 27.43
C ALA A 174 24.27 -9.95 27.52
N GLY A 175 23.52 -10.36 28.54
CA GLY A 175 22.06 -10.52 28.50
C GLY A 175 21.16 -9.32 28.82
N SER A 176 21.58 -8.07 28.61
CA SER A 176 20.69 -6.91 28.86
C SER A 176 20.50 -5.99 27.64
N LYS A 177 21.59 -5.51 27.02
CA LYS A 177 21.50 -4.66 25.82
C LYS A 177 21.15 -5.46 24.56
N ALA A 178 21.67 -6.69 24.44
CA ALA A 178 21.35 -7.58 23.32
C ALA A 178 19.89 -8.05 23.35
N ASP A 179 19.36 -8.37 24.54
CA ASP A 179 17.96 -8.81 24.73
C ASP A 179 16.96 -7.70 24.37
N LYS A 180 17.27 -6.44 24.70
CA LYS A 180 16.47 -5.28 24.28
C LYS A 180 16.44 -5.10 22.76
N LEU A 181 17.59 -5.25 22.10
CA LEU A 181 17.69 -5.12 20.65
C LEU A 181 16.97 -6.28 19.94
N GLU A 182 17.10 -7.51 20.44
CA GLU A 182 16.39 -8.69 19.92
C GLU A 182 14.87 -8.53 20.05
N LYS A 183 14.36 -8.09 21.20
CA LYS A 183 12.93 -7.80 21.40
C LYS A 183 12.41 -6.74 20.44
N LEU A 184 13.16 -5.65 20.26
CA LEU A 184 12.81 -4.58 19.30
C LEU A 184 12.72 -5.14 17.88
N MET A 185 13.67 -5.98 17.47
CA MET A 185 13.71 -6.56 16.13
C MET A 185 12.60 -7.59 15.90
N ILE A 186 12.27 -8.42 16.88
CA ILE A 186 11.13 -9.34 16.80
C ILE A 186 9.84 -8.54 16.63
N ARG A 187 9.67 -7.47 17.41
CA ARG A 187 8.51 -6.56 17.30
C ARG A 187 8.42 -6.05 15.85
N ILE A 188 9.52 -5.51 15.30
CA ILE A 188 9.52 -4.88 13.96
C ILE A 188 9.20 -5.92 12.87
N GLY A 189 9.69 -7.15 13.04
CA GLY A 189 9.38 -8.27 12.16
C GLY A 189 7.89 -8.61 12.16
N ILE A 190 7.26 -8.70 13.34
CA ILE A 190 5.81 -8.96 13.48
C ILE A 190 5.01 -7.85 12.77
N PHE A 191 5.35 -6.59 12.99
CA PHE A 191 4.67 -5.47 12.35
C PHE A 191 4.80 -5.52 10.82
N SER A 192 5.98 -5.85 10.30
CA SER A 192 6.23 -5.96 8.86
C SER A 192 5.46 -7.12 8.23
N VAL A 193 5.32 -8.25 8.93
CA VAL A 193 4.49 -9.40 8.49
C VAL A 193 3.00 -9.04 8.53
N LEU A 194 2.55 -8.32 9.56
CA LEU A 194 1.16 -7.86 9.66
C LEU A 194 0.79 -6.89 8.54
N TYR A 195 1.73 -6.09 8.02
CA TYR A 195 1.52 -5.25 6.83
C TYR A 195 1.32 -6.08 5.55
N THR A 196 2.06 -7.18 5.40
CA THR A 196 2.01 -8.04 4.22
C THR A 196 0.59 -8.57 3.96
N VAL A 197 -0.17 -8.88 5.01
CA VAL A 197 -1.52 -9.47 4.89
C VAL A 197 -2.53 -8.50 4.24
N PRO A 198 -2.74 -7.26 4.73
CA PRO A 198 -3.58 -6.30 4.02
C PRO A 198 -3.09 -5.99 2.60
N ALA A 199 -1.77 -5.88 2.39
CA ALA A 199 -1.21 -5.59 1.07
C ALA A 199 -1.52 -6.69 0.04
N THR A 200 -1.38 -7.97 0.42
CA THR A 200 -1.73 -9.10 -0.46
C THR A 200 -3.23 -9.14 -0.75
N ILE A 201 -4.08 -8.85 0.25
CA ILE A 201 -5.53 -8.80 0.06
C ILE A 201 -5.92 -7.67 -0.90
N VAL A 202 -5.34 -6.47 -0.75
CA VAL A 202 -5.58 -5.34 -1.66
C VAL A 202 -5.18 -5.68 -3.10
N ILE A 203 -4.02 -6.32 -3.30
CA ILE A 203 -3.60 -6.81 -4.63
C ILE A 203 -4.60 -7.84 -5.17
N GLY A 204 -5.06 -8.78 -4.32
CA GLY A 204 -6.09 -9.74 -4.68
C GLY A 204 -7.41 -9.10 -5.12
N CYS A 205 -7.86 -8.06 -4.40
CA CYS A 205 -9.02 -7.26 -4.78
C CYS A 205 -8.83 -6.57 -6.14
N HIS A 206 -7.66 -5.98 -6.39
CA HIS A 206 -7.36 -5.36 -7.69
C HIS A 206 -7.25 -6.37 -8.83
N LEU A 207 -6.74 -7.58 -8.58
CA LEU A 207 -6.73 -8.67 -9.57
C LEU A 207 -8.13 -9.17 -9.89
N TYR A 208 -8.99 -9.28 -8.87
CA TYR A 208 -10.41 -9.55 -9.04
C TYR A 208 -11.06 -8.47 -9.90
N GLU A 209 -10.86 -7.20 -9.56
CA GLU A 209 -11.38 -6.07 -10.35
C GLU A 209 -10.89 -6.16 -11.80
N ASN A 210 -9.59 -6.27 -12.01
CA ASN A 210 -8.98 -6.37 -13.33
C ASN A 210 -9.52 -7.52 -14.20
N THR A 211 -9.95 -8.63 -13.60
CA THR A 211 -10.41 -9.83 -14.33
C THR A 211 -11.88 -9.71 -14.72
N PHE A 212 -12.73 -9.26 -13.79
CA PHE A 212 -14.18 -9.25 -13.97
C PHE A 212 -14.72 -7.88 -14.44
N HIS A 213 -13.87 -6.86 -14.57
CA HIS A 213 -14.30 -5.49 -14.89
C HIS A 213 -15.11 -5.39 -16.18
N GLU A 214 -14.64 -6.00 -17.26
CA GLU A 214 -15.32 -5.89 -18.56
C GLU A 214 -16.69 -6.57 -18.56
N GLU A 215 -16.82 -7.71 -17.88
CA GLU A 215 -18.04 -8.50 -17.84
C GLU A 215 -19.15 -7.74 -17.11
N TRP A 216 -18.86 -7.16 -15.93
CA TRP A 216 -19.84 -6.36 -15.22
C TRP A 216 -20.14 -5.04 -15.92
N MET A 217 -19.15 -4.39 -16.55
CA MET A 217 -19.39 -3.12 -17.25
C MET A 217 -20.30 -3.32 -18.46
N LYS A 218 -20.10 -4.43 -19.19
CA LYS A 218 -20.98 -4.83 -20.29
C LYS A 218 -22.40 -5.14 -19.83
N SER A 219 -22.55 -5.78 -18.66
CA SER A 219 -23.87 -6.08 -18.07
C SER A 219 -24.62 -4.83 -17.55
N LEU A 220 -23.87 -3.80 -17.14
CA LEU A 220 -24.38 -2.52 -16.65
C LEU A 220 -24.74 -1.55 -17.79
N ALA A 221 -23.92 -1.49 -18.85
CA ALA A 221 -24.08 -0.56 -19.96
C ALA A 221 -25.14 -0.99 -21.00
N CYS A 222 -25.35 -2.30 -21.18
CA CYS A 222 -26.33 -2.80 -22.14
C CYS A 222 -27.73 -2.89 -21.51
N THR A 223 -28.65 -1.99 -21.91
CA THR A 223 -30.08 -2.00 -21.55
C THR A 223 -30.95 -2.80 -22.52
N CYS A 224 -30.38 -3.54 -23.47
CA CYS A 224 -31.14 -4.29 -24.45
C CYS A 224 -32.06 -5.33 -23.78
N PRO A 225 -33.34 -5.43 -24.17
CA PRO A 225 -34.25 -6.47 -23.69
C PRO A 225 -33.89 -7.77 -24.39
N ALA A 226 -32.81 -8.43 -23.95
CA ALA A 226 -32.58 -9.79 -24.36
C ALA A 226 -33.60 -10.66 -23.62
N ASN A 227 -34.44 -11.36 -24.38
CA ASN A 227 -35.35 -12.42 -23.95
C ASN A 227 -34.61 -13.65 -23.36
N VAL A 228 -33.50 -13.42 -22.66
CA VAL A 228 -32.61 -14.44 -22.14
C VAL A 228 -32.20 -13.96 -20.75
N ILE A 229 -32.41 -14.84 -19.78
CA ILE A 229 -32.02 -14.70 -18.38
C ILE A 229 -30.48 -14.66 -18.31
N SER A 230 -29.87 -13.60 -18.82
CA SER A 230 -28.45 -13.35 -18.63
C SER A 230 -28.33 -12.86 -17.20
N MET A 231 -27.83 -13.75 -16.33
CA MET A 231 -27.49 -13.41 -14.95
C MET A 231 -26.65 -12.14 -15.01
N LYS A 232 -27.21 -11.03 -14.51
CA LYS A 232 -26.54 -9.73 -14.49
C LYS A 232 -25.34 -9.88 -13.56
N GLU A 233 -24.16 -10.12 -14.13
CA GLU A 233 -22.92 -10.20 -13.35
C GLU A 233 -22.66 -8.82 -12.75
N ARG A 234 -22.72 -8.77 -11.42
CA ARG A 234 -22.48 -7.58 -10.62
C ARG A 234 -21.21 -7.79 -9.80
N PRO A 235 -20.43 -6.74 -9.55
CA PRO A 235 -19.28 -6.86 -8.68
C PRO A 235 -19.72 -7.31 -7.28
N LEU A 236 -18.96 -8.21 -6.68
CA LEU A 236 -19.19 -8.61 -5.29
C LEU A 236 -18.89 -7.41 -4.38
N TYR A 237 -19.95 -6.81 -3.84
CA TYR A 237 -19.85 -5.64 -2.96
C TYR A 237 -18.92 -5.87 -1.76
N SER A 238 -18.90 -7.10 -1.23
CA SER A 238 -17.98 -7.49 -0.15
C SER A 238 -16.51 -7.36 -0.52
N VAL A 239 -16.12 -7.71 -1.75
CA VAL A 239 -14.74 -7.63 -2.24
C VAL A 239 -14.33 -6.16 -2.43
N LEU A 240 -15.24 -5.34 -2.95
CA LEU A 240 -15.02 -3.90 -3.11
C LEU A 240 -14.81 -3.22 -1.75
N MET A 241 -15.68 -3.50 -0.77
CA MET A 241 -15.54 -2.95 0.59
C MET A 241 -14.28 -3.45 1.29
N LEU A 242 -13.91 -4.72 1.08
CA LEU A 242 -12.69 -5.31 1.62
C LEU A 242 -11.43 -4.58 1.15
N LYS A 243 -11.39 -4.15 -0.12
CA LYS A 243 -10.28 -3.34 -0.67
C LYS A 243 -10.03 -2.09 0.16
N TYR A 244 -11.05 -1.26 0.37
CA TYR A 244 -10.90 0.00 1.11
C TYR A 244 -10.59 -0.24 2.59
N PHE A 245 -11.23 -1.24 3.19
CA PHE A 245 -10.96 -1.62 4.57
C PHE A 245 -9.49 -2.03 4.76
N MET A 246 -8.99 -2.94 3.93
CA MET A 246 -7.61 -3.43 4.03
C MET A 246 -6.59 -2.36 3.65
N ALA A 247 -6.92 -1.46 2.70
CA ALA A 247 -6.08 -0.31 2.38
C ALA A 247 -5.88 0.61 3.59
N LEU A 248 -6.89 0.79 4.45
CA LEU A 248 -6.80 1.65 5.65
C LEU A 248 -6.37 0.89 6.92
N ALA A 249 -6.54 -0.44 6.97
CA ALA A 249 -6.26 -1.27 8.15
C ALA A 249 -4.82 -1.14 8.65
N VAL A 250 -3.87 -0.96 7.74
CA VAL A 250 -2.45 -0.77 8.07
C VAL A 250 -2.21 0.52 8.87
N GLY A 251 -2.96 1.59 8.59
CA GLY A 251 -2.89 2.82 9.37
C GLY A 251 -3.22 2.57 10.85
N ILE A 252 -4.24 1.74 11.12
CA ILE A 252 -4.68 1.38 12.46
C ILE A 252 -3.60 0.56 13.19
N THR A 253 -3.00 -0.43 12.53
CA THR A 253 -1.95 -1.25 13.15
C THR A 253 -0.71 -0.42 13.51
N SER A 254 -0.42 0.63 12.75
CA SER A 254 0.68 1.56 13.07
C SER A 254 0.41 2.39 14.34
N GLY A 255 -0.85 2.67 14.67
CA GLY A 255 -1.22 3.29 15.94
C GLY A 255 -1.00 2.36 17.14
N VAL A 256 -1.34 1.08 16.99
CA VAL A 256 -1.12 0.03 18.00
C VAL A 256 0.37 -0.22 18.24
N TRP A 257 1.23 0.04 17.26
CA TRP A 257 2.68 -0.07 17.42
C TRP A 257 3.28 0.92 18.41
N ILE A 258 2.71 2.11 18.53
CA ILE A 258 3.22 3.18 19.40
C ILE A 258 2.80 2.94 20.86
N TRP A 259 1.64 2.31 21.05
CA TRP A 259 1.13 1.90 22.36
C TRP A 259 1.89 0.67 22.90
#